data_AF-A0A1C4PK13-F1
#
_entry.id   AF-A0A1C4PK13-F1
#
_cell.length_a   1.000
_cell.length_b   1.000
_cell.length_c   1.000
_cell.angle_alpha   90.00
_cell.angle_beta   90.00
_cell.angle_gamma   90.00
#
_symmetry.space_group_name_H-M   'P 1'
#
loop_
_entity.id
_entity.type
_entity.pdbx_description
1 polymer ?
#
loop_
_entity_poly.entity_id
_entity_poly.type
_entity_poly.pdbx_seq_one_letter_code
_entity_poly.pdbx_strand_id
1 'polypeptide(L)'
;MGRGRPRPGGAGRSAAALAAELDAECALLVADGLLPADLVARNRRVAETALRPWAPAFTHGDLQIAHIFVDGDEVTGIIDWSEAGQGDALYDLATFTLGHEEHLDDVLTGYGSDIRVDIDVIRAWWSVRSLLAVRWLTEHGFDPFAPGCEVDVLRSRM
;
A
#
# COMPACT_ATOMS: atom_id res chain seq x y z
N MET A 1 26.66 13.68 21.28
CA MET A 1 25.61 12.80 20.71
C MET A 1 25.42 13.18 19.25
N GLY A 2 25.96 12.39 18.31
CA GLY A 2 25.69 12.60 16.90
C GLY A 2 24.21 12.31 16.65
N ARG A 3 23.46 13.28 16.11
CA ARG A 3 22.10 13.00 15.60
C ARG A 3 22.28 11.99 14.48
N GLY A 4 21.89 10.74 14.71
CA GLY A 4 21.82 9.73 13.65
C GLY A 4 21.00 10.32 12.50
N ARG A 5 21.45 10.10 11.26
CA ARG A 5 20.60 10.46 10.11
C ARG A 5 19.23 9.81 10.32
N PRO A 6 18.12 10.55 10.17
CA PRO A 6 16.80 9.95 10.21
C PRO A 6 16.80 8.74 9.29
N ARG A 7 16.36 7.57 9.79
CA ARG A 7 16.07 6.46 8.89
C ARG A 7 14.99 6.98 7.93
N PRO A 8 15.14 6.79 6.61
CA PRO A 8 13.96 6.86 5.76
C PRO A 8 13.02 5.75 6.28
N GLY A 9 11.86 6.12 6.82
CA GLY A 9 10.78 5.15 7.07
C GLY A 9 10.36 4.46 5.76
N GLY A 10 9.43 3.53 5.79
CA GLY A 10 8.90 2.83 4.62
C GLY A 10 8.49 3.77 3.48
N ALA A 11 8.00 4.97 3.83
CA ALA A 11 7.71 6.05 2.88
C ALA A 11 8.92 6.50 2.04
N GLY A 12 10.14 6.43 2.58
CA GLY A 12 11.37 6.98 1.97
C GLY A 12 12.03 6.10 0.91
N ARG A 13 11.36 5.05 0.43
CA ARG A 13 11.91 4.12 -0.55
C ARG A 13 11.89 4.71 -1.96
N SER A 14 12.94 4.46 -2.73
CA SER A 14 12.95 4.84 -4.16
C SER A 14 12.17 3.85 -5.01
N ALA A 15 11.60 4.31 -6.12
CA ALA A 15 10.89 3.45 -7.09
C ALA A 15 11.74 2.25 -7.53
N ALA A 16 13.04 2.45 -7.78
CA ALA A 16 13.95 1.38 -8.17
C ALA A 16 14.18 0.33 -7.06
N ALA A 17 14.31 0.77 -5.81
CA ALA A 17 14.44 -0.15 -4.68
C ALA A 17 13.15 -0.93 -4.42
N LEU A 18 12.00 -0.30 -4.65
CA LEU A 18 10.69 -0.93 -4.55
C LEU A 18 10.46 -1.95 -5.66
N ALA A 19 10.83 -1.62 -6.90
CA ALA A 19 10.76 -2.54 -8.04
C ALA A 19 11.60 -3.82 -7.80
N ALA A 20 12.83 -3.65 -7.32
CA ALA A 20 13.73 -4.78 -7.05
C ALA A 20 13.22 -5.70 -5.93
N GLU A 21 12.65 -5.14 -4.86
CA GLU A 21 12.03 -5.94 -3.81
C GLU A 21 10.77 -6.65 -4.33
N LEU A 22 9.93 -5.95 -5.09
CA LEU A 22 8.72 -6.52 -5.66
C LEU A 22 9.03 -7.69 -6.60
N ASP A 23 10.07 -7.59 -7.42
CA ASP A 23 10.51 -8.69 -8.29
C ASP A 23 10.98 -9.91 -7.48
N ALA A 24 11.75 -9.69 -6.42
CA ALA A 24 12.22 -10.75 -5.52
C ALA A 24 11.04 -11.41 -4.78
N GLU A 25 10.13 -10.62 -4.26
CA GLU A 25 8.96 -11.09 -3.53
C GLU A 25 8.01 -11.87 -4.44
N CYS A 26 7.75 -11.39 -5.66
CA CYS A 26 6.96 -12.11 -6.65
C CYS A 26 7.54 -13.49 -6.97
N ALA A 27 8.88 -13.61 -7.07
CA ALA A 27 9.52 -14.89 -7.29
C ALA A 27 9.32 -15.85 -6.11
N LEU A 28 9.42 -15.35 -4.87
CA LEU A 28 9.24 -16.13 -3.65
C LEU A 28 7.79 -16.59 -3.46
N LEU A 29 6.81 -15.69 -3.66
CA LEU A 29 5.38 -16.03 -3.58
C LEU A 29 4.99 -17.21 -4.48
N VAL A 30 5.60 -17.30 -5.67
CA VAL A 30 5.38 -18.39 -6.61
C VAL A 30 6.18 -19.63 -6.23
N ALA A 31 7.47 -19.48 -5.91
CA ALA A 31 8.35 -20.60 -5.56
C ALA A 31 7.87 -21.36 -4.32
N ASP A 32 7.36 -20.63 -3.32
CA ASP A 32 6.86 -21.18 -2.07
C ASP A 32 5.40 -21.66 -2.18
N GLY A 33 4.77 -21.48 -3.35
CA GLY A 33 3.39 -21.91 -3.60
C GLY A 33 2.33 -21.11 -2.84
N LEU A 34 2.67 -19.92 -2.35
CA LEU A 34 1.75 -19.04 -1.61
C LEU A 34 0.68 -18.46 -2.54
N LEU A 35 1.05 -18.08 -3.76
CA LEU A 35 0.11 -17.55 -4.76
C LEU A 35 0.30 -18.17 -6.15
N PRO A 36 -0.78 -18.30 -6.94
CA PRO A 36 -0.68 -18.72 -8.34
C PRO A 36 0.17 -17.77 -9.19
N ALA A 37 1.00 -18.33 -10.07
CA ALA A 37 1.94 -17.57 -10.91
C ALA A 37 1.25 -16.56 -11.84
N ASP A 38 0.06 -16.88 -12.35
CA ASP A 38 -0.73 -16.00 -13.20
C ASP A 38 -1.30 -14.80 -12.42
N LEU A 39 -1.74 -15.02 -11.19
CA LEU A 39 -2.21 -13.98 -10.28
C LEU A 39 -1.08 -13.01 -9.93
N VAL A 40 0.11 -13.53 -9.59
CA VAL A 40 1.30 -12.72 -9.30
C VAL A 40 1.72 -11.95 -10.55
N ALA A 41 1.83 -12.61 -11.70
CA ALA A 41 2.25 -11.95 -12.95
C ALA A 41 1.28 -10.85 -13.40
N ARG A 42 -0.04 -11.04 -13.20
CA ARG A 42 -1.03 -9.98 -13.46
C ARG A 42 -0.81 -8.77 -12.57
N ASN A 43 -0.79 -8.96 -11.25
CA ASN A 43 -0.69 -7.86 -10.31
C ASN A 43 0.69 -7.18 -10.37
N ARG A 44 1.75 -7.91 -10.71
CA ARG A 44 3.07 -7.32 -10.98
C ARG A 44 3.03 -6.35 -12.17
N ARG A 45 2.25 -6.66 -13.22
CA ARG A 45 2.04 -5.73 -14.36
C ARG A 45 1.23 -4.50 -13.94
N VAL A 46 0.19 -4.67 -13.12
CA VAL A 46 -0.60 -3.56 -12.59
C VAL A 46 0.27 -2.65 -11.73
N ALA A 47 1.13 -3.23 -10.88
CA ALA A 47 2.05 -2.53 -10.00
C ALA A 47 3.06 -1.61 -10.71
N GLU A 48 3.38 -1.84 -12.00
CA GLU A 48 4.27 -0.96 -12.77
C GLU A 48 3.79 0.50 -12.79
N THR A 49 2.47 0.72 -12.83
CA THR A 49 1.89 2.06 -12.84
C THR A 49 2.22 2.85 -11.56
N ALA A 50 2.35 2.17 -10.40
CA ALA A 50 2.73 2.81 -9.14
C ALA A 50 4.21 3.22 -9.11
N LEU A 51 5.07 2.57 -9.90
CA LEU A 51 6.52 2.81 -9.92
C LEU A 51 6.94 3.99 -10.81
N ARG A 52 5.97 4.71 -11.39
CA ARG A 52 6.19 5.96 -12.12
C ARG A 52 6.88 7.00 -11.22
N PRO A 53 7.61 8.00 -11.76
CA PRO A 53 8.15 9.10 -10.96
C PRO A 53 7.04 9.94 -10.30
N TRP A 54 7.05 10.10 -8.98
CA TRP A 54 6.08 10.92 -8.24
C TRP A 54 6.70 12.21 -7.70
N ALA A 55 5.86 13.22 -7.49
CA ALA A 55 6.21 14.40 -6.70
C ALA A 55 6.30 13.99 -5.23
N PRO A 56 7.45 14.12 -4.56
CA PRO A 56 7.58 13.63 -3.20
C PRO A 56 6.78 14.47 -2.20
N ALA A 57 6.00 13.80 -1.35
CA ALA A 57 5.21 14.39 -0.29
C ALA A 57 5.61 13.79 1.07
N PHE A 58 5.32 14.49 2.17
CA PHE A 58 5.36 13.86 3.49
C PHE A 58 4.14 12.94 3.62
N THR A 59 4.40 11.67 3.88
CA THR A 59 3.41 10.58 3.93
C THR A 59 3.54 9.83 5.25
N HIS A 60 2.46 9.24 5.71
CA HIS A 60 2.41 8.36 6.87
C HIS A 60 3.22 7.08 6.63
N GLY A 61 3.16 6.52 5.42
CA GLY A 61 3.90 5.32 5.05
C GLY A 61 3.27 4.01 5.55
N ASP A 62 2.20 4.10 6.35
CA ASP A 62 1.41 2.96 6.80
C ASP A 62 0.01 3.39 7.28
N LEU A 63 -0.69 4.19 6.48
CA LEU A 63 -1.99 4.78 6.85
C LEU A 63 -3.13 3.73 6.81
N GLN A 64 -3.06 2.70 7.65
CA GLN A 64 -4.11 1.68 7.75
C GLN A 64 -5.29 2.20 8.58
N ILE A 65 -6.49 1.66 8.35
CA ILE A 65 -7.69 2.00 9.14
C ILE A 65 -7.50 1.74 10.65
N ALA A 66 -6.67 0.76 11.01
CA ALA A 66 -6.34 0.44 12.40
C ALA A 66 -5.55 1.55 13.12
N HIS A 67 -4.97 2.49 12.37
CA HIS A 67 -4.20 3.62 12.89
C HIS A 67 -5.03 4.89 13.06
N ILE A 68 -6.35 4.81 12.81
CA ILE A 68 -7.29 5.93 12.95
C ILE A 68 -8.17 5.71 14.17
N PHE A 69 -8.18 6.68 15.08
CA PHE A 69 -9.14 6.72 16.19
C PHE A 69 -10.34 7.59 15.82
N VAL A 70 -11.52 7.12 16.20
CA VAL A 70 -12.79 7.82 16.01
C VAL A 70 -13.58 7.89 17.31
N ASP A 71 -14.35 8.96 17.49
CA ASP A 71 -15.42 9.08 18.49
C ASP A 71 -16.72 9.44 17.75
N GLY A 72 -17.61 8.46 17.60
CA GLY A 72 -18.74 8.57 16.68
C GLY A 72 -18.27 8.80 15.25
N ASP A 73 -18.71 9.91 14.65
CA ASP A 73 -18.36 10.31 13.27
C ASP A 73 -17.13 11.25 13.22
N GLU A 74 -16.48 11.52 14.35
CA GLU A 74 -15.33 12.43 14.44
C GLU A 74 -14.00 11.64 14.49
N VAL A 75 -13.06 11.96 13.60
CA VAL A 75 -11.69 11.46 13.70
C VAL A 75 -10.96 12.20 14.82
N THR A 76 -10.51 11.47 15.83
CA THR A 76 -9.87 12.03 17.04
C THR A 76 -8.36 11.83 17.08
N GLY A 77 -7.82 10.97 16.22
CA GLY A 77 -6.37 10.76 16.16
C GLY A 77 -5.90 9.90 15.00
N ILE A 78 -4.65 10.13 14.62
CA ILE A 78 -3.88 9.30 13.68
C ILE A 78 -2.59 8.93 14.41
N ILE A 79 -2.29 7.64 14.52
CA ILE A 79 -1.16 7.12 15.28
C ILE A 79 -0.19 6.32 14.41
N ASP A 80 0.91 5.86 15.00
CA ASP A 80 1.91 5.00 14.37
C ASP A 80 2.72 5.61 13.20
N TRP A 81 3.29 6.79 13.47
CA TRP A 81 4.06 7.57 12.51
C TRP A 81 5.51 7.11 12.29
N SER A 82 5.91 5.91 12.75
CA SER A 82 7.32 5.49 12.65
C SER A 82 7.80 5.29 11.20
N GLU A 83 6.88 4.95 10.30
CA GLU A 83 7.15 4.76 8.87
C GLU A 83 7.08 6.05 8.04
N ALA A 84 6.73 7.17 8.69
CA ALA A 84 6.48 8.43 8.02
C ALA A 84 7.74 9.01 7.37
N GLY A 85 7.57 9.62 6.21
CA GLY A 85 8.68 10.11 5.42
C GLY A 85 8.26 10.63 4.04
N GLN A 86 9.27 10.85 3.21
CA GLN A 86 9.09 11.38 1.86
C GLN A 86 8.68 10.27 0.88
N GLY A 87 7.42 10.21 0.46
CA GLY A 87 6.84 9.17 -0.40
C GLY A 87 5.87 9.69 -1.46
N ASP A 88 5.13 8.78 -2.11
CA ASP A 88 3.99 9.12 -2.99
C ASP A 88 2.74 9.29 -2.13
N ALA A 89 2.07 10.44 -2.21
CA ALA A 89 0.83 10.68 -1.44
C ALA A 89 -0.29 9.67 -1.77
N LEU A 90 -0.29 9.12 -3.00
CA LEU A 90 -1.29 8.12 -3.40
C LEU A 90 -1.10 6.77 -2.70
N TYR A 91 0.09 6.51 -2.15
CA TYR A 91 0.35 5.29 -1.38
C TYR A 91 -0.43 5.26 -0.06
N ASP A 92 -0.55 6.40 0.63
CA ASP A 92 -1.34 6.49 1.86
C ASP A 92 -2.83 6.31 1.57
N LEU A 93 -3.33 6.92 0.48
CA LEU A 93 -4.73 6.73 0.05
C LEU A 93 -5.02 5.28 -0.30
N ALA A 94 -4.12 4.64 -1.05
CA ALA A 94 -4.24 3.24 -1.38
C ALA A 94 -4.20 2.35 -0.12
N THR A 95 -3.27 2.61 0.81
CA THR A 95 -3.19 1.85 2.06
C THR A 95 -4.47 2.01 2.89
N PHE A 96 -5.01 3.22 2.99
CA PHE A 96 -6.20 3.51 3.78
C PHE A 96 -7.47 2.85 3.23
N THR A 97 -7.55 2.71 1.90
CA THR A 97 -8.70 2.12 1.20
C THR A 97 -8.51 0.66 0.80
N LEU A 98 -7.38 0.05 1.17
CA LEU A 98 -7.12 -1.37 0.91
C LEU A 98 -8.19 -2.24 1.57
N GLY A 99 -8.84 -3.11 0.79
CA GLY A 99 -9.94 -3.95 1.29
C GLY A 99 -11.28 -3.24 1.44
N HIS A 100 -11.33 -1.95 1.11
CA HIS A 100 -12.49 -1.06 1.22
C HIS A 100 -12.60 -0.19 -0.05
N GLU A 101 -12.40 -0.80 -1.22
CA GLU A 101 -12.36 -0.12 -2.51
C GLU A 101 -13.66 0.66 -2.80
N GLU A 102 -14.79 0.19 -2.27
CA GLU A 102 -16.10 0.83 -2.35
C GLU A 102 -16.16 2.22 -1.71
N HIS A 103 -15.23 2.53 -0.80
CA HIS A 103 -15.14 3.80 -0.10
C HIS A 103 -14.09 4.75 -0.69
N LEU A 104 -13.38 4.35 -1.75
CA LEU A 104 -12.37 5.21 -2.37
C LEU A 104 -12.97 6.55 -2.84
N ASP A 105 -14.15 6.52 -3.48
CA ASP A 105 -14.81 7.74 -3.97
C ASP A 105 -15.23 8.68 -2.83
N ASP A 106 -15.60 8.13 -1.67
CA ASP A 106 -15.93 8.91 -0.47
C ASP A 106 -14.68 9.66 0.05
N VAL A 107 -13.54 8.95 0.13
CA VAL A 107 -12.25 9.54 0.55
C VAL A 107 -11.80 10.62 -0.44
N LEU A 108 -11.87 10.35 -1.74
CA LEU A 108 -11.48 11.33 -2.77
C LEU A 108 -12.39 12.56 -2.76
N THR A 109 -13.68 12.39 -2.51
CA THR A 109 -14.62 13.51 -2.32
C THR A 109 -14.19 14.39 -1.14
N GLY A 110 -13.74 13.79 -0.04
CA GLY A 110 -13.23 14.50 1.14
C GLY A 110 -11.93 15.29 0.89
N TYR A 111 -11.07 14.83 -0.04
CA TYR A 111 -9.85 15.55 -0.43
C TYR A 111 -10.12 16.79 -1.30
N GLY A 112 -11.30 16.86 -1.95
CA GLY A 112 -11.73 18.00 -2.74
C GLY A 112 -11.81 17.69 -4.24
N SER A 113 -12.89 18.16 -4.88
CA SER A 113 -13.21 17.90 -6.30
C SER A 113 -12.26 18.54 -7.32
N ASP A 114 -11.42 19.48 -6.88
CA ASP A 114 -10.40 20.13 -7.69
C ASP A 114 -9.10 19.31 -7.82
N ILE A 115 -8.92 18.32 -6.95
CA ILE A 115 -7.79 17.40 -6.99
C ILE A 115 -8.10 16.27 -7.98
N ARG A 116 -7.28 16.17 -9.03
CA ARG A 116 -7.31 15.03 -9.94
C ARG A 116 -6.39 13.93 -9.41
N VAL A 117 -7.00 12.85 -8.94
CA VAL A 117 -6.29 11.65 -8.51
C VAL A 117 -6.34 10.61 -9.62
N ASP A 118 -5.18 10.01 -9.91
CA ASP A 118 -5.07 8.91 -10.86
C ASP A 118 -5.42 7.60 -10.14
N ILE A 119 -6.63 7.09 -10.40
CA ILE A 119 -7.16 5.89 -9.76
C ILE A 119 -6.36 4.65 -10.16
N ASP A 120 -5.77 4.62 -11.36
CA ASP A 120 -4.95 3.49 -11.80
C ASP A 120 -3.66 3.39 -10.99
N VAL A 121 -3.13 4.53 -10.50
CA VAL A 121 -2.00 4.54 -9.57
C VAL A 121 -2.39 4.02 -8.19
N ILE A 122 -3.59 4.33 -7.69
CA ILE A 122 -4.09 3.77 -6.42
C ILE A 122 -4.23 2.24 -6.50
N ARG A 123 -4.84 1.74 -7.59
CA ARG A 123 -4.96 0.30 -7.85
C ARG A 123 -3.60 -0.38 -7.97
N ALA A 124 -2.65 0.29 -8.60
CA ALA A 124 -1.28 -0.19 -8.67
C ALA A 124 -0.62 -0.25 -7.28
N TRP A 125 -0.86 0.73 -6.41
CA TRP A 125 -0.39 0.69 -5.03
C TRP A 125 -1.05 -0.41 -4.19
N TRP A 126 -2.33 -0.72 -4.40
CA TRP A 126 -2.99 -1.90 -3.80
C TRP A 126 -2.28 -3.19 -4.21
N SER A 127 -1.92 -3.33 -5.49
CA SER A 127 -1.17 -4.47 -6.00
C SER A 127 0.23 -4.56 -5.37
N VAL A 128 0.98 -3.46 -5.32
CA VAL A 128 2.31 -3.41 -4.71
C VAL A 128 2.25 -3.83 -3.24
N ARG A 129 1.39 -3.18 -2.45
CA ARG A 129 1.28 -3.43 -1.01
C ARG A 129 0.90 -4.89 -0.74
N SER A 130 -0.10 -5.40 -1.46
CA SER A 130 -0.57 -6.77 -1.26
C SER A 130 0.48 -7.81 -1.64
N LEU A 131 1.18 -7.64 -2.77
CA LEU A 131 2.27 -8.54 -3.16
C LEU A 131 3.42 -8.51 -2.15
N LEU A 132 3.75 -7.35 -1.58
CA LEU A 132 4.82 -7.25 -0.57
C LEU A 132 4.43 -7.83 0.79
N ALA A 133 3.14 -7.86 1.13
CA ALA A 133 2.67 -8.22 2.47
C ALA A 133 2.31 -9.70 2.64
N VAL A 134 1.81 -10.39 1.60
CA VAL A 134 1.22 -11.75 1.72
C VAL A 134 2.13 -12.76 2.41
N ARG A 135 3.41 -12.83 2.01
CA ARG A 135 4.35 -13.80 2.61
C ARG A 135 4.62 -13.47 4.06
N TRP A 136 4.92 -12.20 4.35
CA TRP A 136 5.17 -11.75 5.72
C TRP A 136 3.98 -12.03 6.63
N LEU A 137 2.75 -11.71 6.21
CA LEU A 137 1.53 -11.97 6.97
C LEU A 137 1.37 -13.45 7.27
N THR A 138 1.56 -14.31 6.27
CA THR A 138 1.48 -15.76 6.40
C THR A 138 2.52 -16.28 7.40
N GLU A 139 3.77 -15.83 7.29
CA GLU A 139 4.88 -16.24 8.17
C GLU A 139 4.66 -15.82 9.63
N HIS A 140 3.89 -14.74 9.87
CA HIS A 140 3.63 -14.18 11.19
C HIS A 140 2.25 -14.57 11.75
N GLY A 141 1.54 -15.49 11.10
CA GLY A 141 0.29 -16.07 11.60
C GLY A 141 -0.97 -15.23 11.35
N PHE A 142 -0.90 -14.23 10.47
CA PHE A 142 -2.06 -13.52 9.95
C PHE A 142 -2.59 -14.23 8.70
N ASP A 143 -3.89 -14.11 8.43
CA ASP A 143 -4.53 -14.73 7.26
C ASP A 143 -4.73 -13.70 6.14
N PRO A 144 -3.84 -13.63 5.13
CA PRO A 144 -4.00 -12.70 4.01
C PRO A 144 -5.11 -13.12 3.02
N PHE A 145 -5.74 -14.28 3.23
CA PHE A 145 -6.84 -14.80 2.41
C PHE A 145 -8.22 -14.52 3.00
N ALA A 146 -8.29 -13.92 4.19
CA ALA A 146 -9.55 -13.50 4.77
C ALA A 146 -10.26 -12.47 3.85
N PRO A 147 -11.61 -12.37 3.89
CA PRO A 147 -12.34 -11.41 3.07
C PRO A 147 -11.85 -9.96 3.27
N GLY A 148 -11.63 -9.23 2.18
CA GLY A 148 -11.09 -7.87 2.22
C GLY A 148 -9.57 -7.77 2.46
N CYS A 149 -8.86 -8.87 2.71
CA CYS A 149 -7.40 -8.85 2.85
C CYS A 149 -6.68 -8.90 1.49
N GLU A 150 -5.35 -8.92 1.54
CA GLU A 150 -4.43 -8.75 0.42
C GLU A 150 -4.73 -9.66 -0.77
N VAL A 151 -5.06 -10.94 -0.52
CA VAL A 151 -5.32 -11.87 -1.63
C VAL A 151 -6.69 -11.63 -2.27
N ASP A 152 -7.68 -11.16 -1.52
CA ASP A 152 -8.98 -10.79 -2.06
C ASP A 152 -8.83 -9.55 -2.97
N VAL A 153 -8.07 -8.55 -2.50
CA VAL A 153 -7.68 -7.37 -3.27
C VAL A 153 -6.93 -7.78 -4.55
N LEU A 154 -5.93 -8.68 -4.48
CA LEU A 154 -5.20 -9.15 -5.67
C LEU A 154 -6.10 -9.88 -6.67
N ARG A 155 -7.17 -10.54 -6.21
CA ARG A 155 -8.16 -11.24 -7.06
C ARG A 155 -9.20 -10.29 -7.63
N SER A 156 -9.44 -9.15 -6.99
CA SER A 156 -10.36 -8.13 -7.48
C SER A 156 -9.91 -7.68 -8.88
N ARG A 157 -10.90 -7.50 -9.76
CA ARG A 157 -10.65 -6.98 -11.11
C ARG A 157 -10.56 -5.46 -11.03
N MET A 158 -9.51 -4.97 -10.38
CA MET A 158 -9.08 -3.57 -10.45
C MET A 158 -9.02 -3.10 -11.92
#